data_AF-A0A7X1IMB9-F1
#
_entry.id   AF-A0A7X1IMB9-F1
#
_cell.length_a   1.000
_cell.length_b   1.000
_cell.length_c   1.000
_cell.angle_alpha   90.00
_cell.angle_beta   90.00
_cell.angle_gamma   90.00
#
_symmetry.space_group_name_H-M   'P 1'
#
loop_
_entity.id
_entity.type
_entity.pdbx_description
1 polymer ?
#
loop_
_entity_poly.entity_id
_entity_poly.type
_entity_poly.pdbx_seq_one_letter_code
_entity_poly.pdbx_strand_id
1 'polypeptide(L)'
;MGWPDLGVKDARPRSVAAEFHTASSEGKGTAKLDDPVAAAKAHGGWTASAASDDCVAEWSKHLHELGKSARAAAGSITKAMDEYAGTDRSIEAGLRQGAAALEGA
;
A
#
# COMPACT_ATOMS: atom_id res chain seq x y z
N MET A 1 37.98 -7.61 5.62
CA MET A 1 37.11 -7.56 6.81
C MET A 1 35.71 -7.22 6.33
N GLY A 2 34.69 -7.99 6.75
CA GLY A 2 33.30 -7.76 6.34
C GLY A 2 32.65 -6.68 7.22
N TRP A 3 31.87 -5.80 6.61
CA TRP A 3 31.12 -4.76 7.32
C TRP A 3 30.15 -5.39 8.33
N PRO A 4 29.95 -4.78 9.51
CA PRO A 4 29.01 -5.31 10.49
C PRO A 4 27.59 -5.29 9.92
N ASP A 5 26.91 -6.42 9.98
CA ASP A 5 25.48 -6.50 9.73
C ASP A 5 24.77 -5.68 10.81
N LEU A 6 24.24 -4.52 10.43
CA LEU A 6 23.56 -3.60 11.33
C LEU A 6 22.16 -4.09 11.76
N GLY A 7 21.75 -5.30 11.34
CA GLY A 7 20.52 -5.94 11.81
C GLY A 7 19.26 -5.16 11.46
N VAL A 8 19.34 -4.21 10.52
CA VAL A 8 18.20 -3.41 10.06
C VAL A 8 17.29 -4.33 9.27
N LYS A 9 16.28 -4.88 9.95
CA LYS A 9 15.21 -5.67 9.33
C LYS A 9 14.29 -4.73 8.54
N ASP A 10 14.75 -4.34 7.37
CA ASP A 10 14.09 -3.48 6.37
C ASP A 10 12.76 -4.07 5.84
N ALA A 11 12.49 -5.33 6.18
CA ALA A 11 11.46 -6.13 5.54
C ALA A 11 10.02 -5.77 5.93
N ARG A 12 9.74 -5.29 7.15
CA ARG A 12 8.35 -5.20 7.63
C ARG A 12 7.52 -4.11 6.91
N PRO A 13 7.97 -2.86 6.80
CA PRO A 13 7.16 -1.82 6.14
C PRO A 13 7.00 -2.07 4.64
N ARG A 14 8.04 -2.56 3.96
CA ARG A 14 7.96 -2.94 2.53
C ARG A 14 7.05 -4.14 2.29
N SER A 15 7.08 -5.17 3.14
CA SER A 15 6.17 -6.31 3.05
C SER A 15 4.73 -5.86 3.19
N VAL A 16 4.42 -5.05 4.21
CA VAL A 16 3.06 -4.54 4.43
C VAL A 16 2.60 -3.65 3.27
N ALA A 17 3.45 -2.74 2.78
CA ALA A 17 3.11 -1.92 1.62
C ALA A 17 2.87 -2.76 0.35
N ALA A 18 3.68 -3.80 0.12
CA ALA A 18 3.50 -4.74 -0.99
C ALA A 18 2.21 -5.54 -0.86
N GLU A 19 1.87 -6.04 0.35
CA GLU A 19 0.60 -6.72 0.63
C GLU A 19 -0.60 -5.80 0.34
N PHE A 20 -0.53 -4.53 0.77
CA PHE A 20 -1.55 -3.53 0.42
C PHE A 20 -1.63 -3.28 -1.08
N HIS A 21 -0.50 -3.25 -1.78
CA HIS A 21 -0.49 -3.05 -3.23
C HIS A 21 -1.10 -4.24 -3.97
N THR A 22 -0.79 -5.48 -3.54
CA THR A 22 -1.38 -6.72 -4.07
C THR A 22 -2.88 -6.74 -3.83
N ALA A 23 -3.32 -6.59 -2.58
CA ALA A 23 -4.75 -6.57 -2.22
C ALA A 23 -5.50 -5.44 -2.94
N SER A 24 -4.87 -4.27 -3.10
CA SER A 24 -5.40 -3.16 -3.88
C SER A 24 -5.52 -3.48 -5.38
N SER A 25 -4.58 -4.23 -5.94
CA SER A 25 -4.60 -4.65 -7.36
C SER A 25 -5.65 -5.74 -7.59
N GLU A 26 -5.78 -6.70 -6.68
CA GLU A 26 -6.81 -7.74 -6.70
C GLU A 26 -8.21 -7.14 -6.53
N GLY A 27 -8.32 -6.08 -5.72
CA GLY A 27 -9.55 -5.32 -5.55
C GLY A 27 -9.84 -4.31 -6.66
N LYS A 28 -8.85 -3.93 -7.48
CA LYS A 28 -9.06 -3.06 -8.66
C LYS A 28 -9.73 -3.90 -9.75
N GLY A 29 -11.06 -3.81 -9.83
CA GLY A 29 -11.82 -4.44 -10.91
C GLY A 29 -12.88 -5.44 -10.46
N THR A 30 -13.24 -5.49 -9.18
CA THR A 30 -14.48 -6.17 -8.79
C THR A 30 -15.68 -5.33 -9.26
N ALA A 31 -16.07 -5.52 -10.52
CA ALA A 31 -17.17 -4.83 -11.21
C ALA A 31 -18.53 -4.86 -10.45
N LYS A 32 -18.62 -5.71 -9.42
CA LYS A 32 -19.78 -5.85 -8.54
C LYS A 32 -19.99 -4.67 -7.58
N LEU A 33 -18.97 -3.84 -7.34
CA LEU A 33 -19.08 -2.66 -6.46
C LEU A 33 -19.33 -1.36 -7.23
N ASP A 34 -19.03 -1.31 -8.53
CA ASP A 34 -19.23 -0.11 -9.34
C ASP A 34 -20.73 0.20 -9.53
N ASP A 35 -21.51 -0.84 -9.78
CA ASP A 35 -22.99 -0.77 -9.78
C ASP A 35 -23.57 -1.98 -9.02
N PRO A 36 -23.59 -1.91 -7.69
CA PRO A 36 -24.01 -3.03 -6.85
C PRO A 36 -25.49 -3.32 -6.99
N VAL A 37 -26.31 -2.34 -7.38
CA VAL A 37 -27.74 -2.50 -7.65
C VAL A 37 -27.96 -3.23 -8.97
N ALA A 38 -27.25 -2.87 -10.04
CA ALA A 38 -27.31 -3.62 -11.29
C ALA A 38 -26.77 -5.05 -11.13
N ALA A 39 -25.68 -5.22 -10.39
CA ALA A 39 -25.14 -6.54 -10.07
C ALA A 39 -26.13 -7.40 -9.27
N ALA A 40 -26.85 -6.79 -8.31
CA ALA A 40 -27.87 -7.47 -7.53
C ALA A 40 -29.12 -7.81 -8.38
N LYS A 41 -29.57 -6.90 -9.24
CA LYS A 41 -30.71 -7.13 -10.17
C LYS A 41 -30.44 -8.21 -11.22
N ALA A 42 -29.17 -8.50 -11.53
CA ALA A 42 -28.79 -9.60 -12.40
C ALA A 42 -29.01 -10.99 -11.74
N HIS A 43 -29.18 -11.05 -10.41
CA HIS A 43 -29.50 -12.28 -9.70
C HIS A 43 -31.03 -12.52 -9.65
N GLY A 44 -31.46 -13.67 -10.18
CA GLY A 44 -32.85 -14.10 -10.10
C GLY A 44 -33.31 -14.23 -8.64
N GLY A 45 -34.32 -13.44 -8.25
CA GLY A 45 -34.85 -13.42 -6.88
C GLY A 45 -34.56 -12.14 -6.09
N TRP A 46 -33.88 -11.15 -6.67
CA TRP A 46 -33.70 -9.85 -6.03
C TRP A 46 -35.03 -9.09 -5.90
N THR A 47 -35.55 -8.99 -4.69
CA THR A 47 -36.73 -8.20 -4.33
C THR A 47 -36.33 -7.10 -3.35
N ALA A 48 -35.58 -6.11 -3.82
CA ALA A 48 -35.19 -4.96 -2.99
C ALA A 48 -36.17 -3.81 -3.16
N SER A 49 -36.48 -3.14 -2.04
CA SER A 49 -37.13 -1.84 -2.04
C SER A 49 -36.14 -0.74 -2.40
N ALA A 50 -36.63 0.45 -2.77
CA ALA A 50 -35.78 1.62 -3.00
C ALA A 50 -34.83 1.91 -1.83
N ALA A 51 -35.31 1.75 -0.58
CA ALA A 51 -34.48 1.92 0.61
C ALA A 51 -33.32 0.91 0.72
N SER A 52 -33.51 -0.30 0.19
CA SER A 52 -32.45 -1.33 0.16
C SER A 52 -31.42 -1.01 -0.92
N ASP A 53 -31.86 -0.53 -2.09
CA ASP A 53 -30.98 -0.06 -3.17
C ASP A 53 -30.13 1.14 -2.69
N ASP A 54 -30.73 2.11 -1.98
CA ASP A 54 -30.03 3.28 -1.42
C ASP A 54 -28.97 2.88 -0.38
N CYS A 55 -29.31 1.93 0.51
CA CYS A 55 -28.38 1.45 1.53
C CYS A 55 -27.16 0.75 0.90
N VAL A 56 -27.38 -0.08 -0.11
CA VAL A 56 -26.31 -0.77 -0.85
C VAL A 56 -25.43 0.24 -1.61
N ALA A 57 -26.02 1.27 -2.19
CA ALA A 57 -25.27 2.34 -2.86
C ALA A 57 -24.37 3.11 -1.90
N GLU A 58 -24.90 3.56 -0.75
CA GLU A 58 -24.10 4.27 0.26
C GLU A 58 -23.02 3.37 0.89
N TRP A 59 -23.31 2.09 1.10
CA TRP A 59 -22.31 1.14 1.58
C TRP A 59 -21.17 0.95 0.57
N SER A 60 -21.49 0.80 -0.72
CA SER A 60 -20.48 0.71 -1.77
C SER A 60 -19.60 1.96 -1.84
N LYS A 61 -20.21 3.15 -1.74
CA LYS A 61 -19.48 4.42 -1.68
C LYS A 61 -18.53 4.47 -0.48
N HIS A 62 -18.97 4.01 0.69
CA HIS A 62 -18.13 3.97 1.88
C HIS A 62 -16.92 3.02 1.72
N LEU A 63 -17.13 1.85 1.11
CA LEU A 63 -16.05 0.91 0.81
C LEU A 63 -15.04 1.49 -0.19
N HIS A 64 -15.49 2.26 -1.18
CA HIS A 64 -14.61 2.94 -2.12
C HIS A 64 -13.72 3.98 -1.43
N GLU A 65 -14.28 4.80 -0.55
CA GLU A 65 -13.50 5.80 0.21
C GLU A 65 -12.52 5.14 1.18
N LEU A 66 -12.92 4.04 1.82
CA LEU A 66 -12.01 3.24 2.66
C LEU A 66 -10.84 2.68 1.82
N GLY A 67 -11.13 2.10 0.66
CA GLY A 67 -10.11 1.59 -0.25
C GLY A 67 -9.16 2.68 -0.78
N LYS A 68 -9.67 3.89 -1.03
CA LYS A 68 -8.87 5.06 -1.40
C LYS A 68 -7.94 5.49 -0.28
N SER A 69 -8.45 5.53 0.95
CA SER A 69 -7.68 5.86 2.15
C SER A 69 -6.56 4.85 2.42
N ALA A 70 -6.86 3.55 2.30
CA ALA A 70 -5.87 2.48 2.43
C ALA A 70 -4.75 2.59 1.39
N ARG A 71 -5.08 2.87 0.12
CA ARG A 71 -4.08 3.07 -0.95
C ARG A 71 -3.21 4.30 -0.70
N ALA A 72 -3.79 5.40 -0.23
CA ALA A 72 -3.05 6.61 0.12
C ALA A 72 -2.06 6.35 1.29
N ALA A 73 -2.50 5.63 2.32
CA ALA A 73 -1.63 5.24 3.43
C ALA A 73 -0.47 4.34 2.97
N ALA A 74 -0.76 3.32 2.16
CA ALA A 74 0.27 2.44 1.59
C ALA A 74 1.29 3.23 0.75
N GLY A 75 0.83 4.17 -0.09
CA GLY A 75 1.71 5.04 -0.87
C GLY A 75 2.62 5.91 0.00
N SER A 76 2.10 6.48 1.08
CA SER A 76 2.88 7.26 2.05
C SER A 76 3.93 6.42 2.78
N ILE A 77 3.58 5.19 3.16
CA ILE A 77 4.53 4.24 3.79
C ILE A 77 5.66 3.92 2.83
N THR A 78 5.36 3.59 1.57
CA THR A 78 6.38 3.32 0.54
C THR A 78 7.31 4.51 0.36
N LYS A 79 6.74 5.72 0.22
CA LYS A 79 7.54 6.95 0.05
C LYS A 79 8.49 7.20 1.24
N ALA A 80 7.99 7.09 2.47
CA ALA A 80 8.81 7.25 3.66
C ALA A 80 9.95 6.21 3.74
N MET A 81 9.70 4.99 3.27
CA MET A 81 10.73 3.93 3.21
C MET A 81 11.78 4.18 2.13
N ASP A 82 11.39 4.71 0.98
CA ASP A 82 12.34 5.08 -0.08
C ASP A 82 13.23 6.25 0.37
N GLU A 83 12.67 7.22 1.09
CA GLU A 83 13.43 8.33 1.71
C GLU A 83 14.43 7.83 2.77
N TYR A 84 13.99 6.92 3.65
CA TYR A 84 14.86 6.31 4.67
C TYR A 84 16.03 5.54 4.03
N ALA A 85 15.75 4.65 3.07
CA ALA A 85 16.79 3.90 2.37
C ALA A 85 17.71 4.77 1.51
N GLY A 86 17.23 5.92 1.02
CA GLY A 86 18.07 6.93 0.39
C GLY A 86 19.05 7.57 1.37
N THR A 87 18.57 7.90 2.56
CA THR A 87 19.38 8.49 3.64
C THR A 87 20.45 7.52 4.12
N ASP A 88 20.10 6.27 4.39
CA ASP A 88 21.05 5.24 4.84
C ASP A 88 22.18 5.01 3.81
N ARG A 89 21.84 4.94 2.51
CA ARG A 89 22.84 4.82 1.44
C ARG A 89 23.77 6.03 1.36
N SER A 90 23.25 7.23 1.62
CA SER A 90 24.06 8.46 1.66
C SER A 90 25.03 8.45 2.84
N ILE A 91 24.56 8.03 4.02
CA ILE A 91 25.41 7.88 5.22
C ILE A 91 26.48 6.83 4.98
N GLU A 92 26.12 5.67 4.43
CA GLU A 92 27.06 4.60 4.09
C GLU A 92 28.13 5.07 3.11
N ALA A 93 27.75 5.83 2.07
CA ALA A 93 28.68 6.41 1.11
C ALA A 93 29.64 7.39 1.78
N GLY A 94 29.15 8.25 2.68
CA GLY A 94 29.98 9.17 3.47
C GLY A 94 30.95 8.44 4.39
N LEU A 95 30.50 7.39 5.07
CA LEU A 95 31.35 6.55 5.92
C LEU A 95 32.45 5.86 5.12
N ARG A 96 32.13 5.30 3.94
CA ARG A 96 33.13 4.70 3.03
C ARG A 96 34.15 5.73 2.56
N GLN A 97 33.71 6.93 2.20
CA GLN A 97 34.61 8.00 1.76
C GLN A 97 35.55 8.44 2.89
N GLY A 98 35.02 8.58 4.11
CA GLY A 98 35.83 8.88 5.31
C GLY A 98 36.84 7.78 5.64
N ALA A 99 36.43 6.51 5.55
CA ALA A 99 37.33 5.37 5.75
C ALA A 99 38.47 5.34 4.72
N ALA A 100 38.17 5.57 3.44
CA ALA A 100 39.19 5.62 2.39
C ALA A 100 40.18 6.78 2.59
N ALA A 101 39.72 7.92 3.09
CA ALA A 101 40.60 9.05 3.42
C ALA A 101 41.54 8.75 4.61
N LEU A 102 41.09 7.93 5.57
CA LEU A 102 41.90 7.50 6.72
C LEU A 102 42.88 6.38 6.37
N GLU A 103 42.51 5.46 5.46
CA GLU A 103 43.40 4.39 4.98
C GLU A 103 44.53 4.89 4.07
N GLY A 104 44.35 6.06 3.43
CA GLY A 104 45.34 6.70 2.57
C GLY A 104 46.24 7.74 3.26
N ALA A 105 46.07 7.97 4.57
CA ALA A 105 46.85 8.91 5.40
C ALA A 105 47.97 8.19 6.16
#